data_AF-A0A3D4S8Y1-F1
#
_entry.id   AF-A0A3D4S8Y1-F1
#
_cell.length_a   1.000
_cell.length_b   1.000
_cell.length_c   1.000
_cell.angle_alpha   90.00
_cell.angle_beta   90.00
_cell.angle_gamma   90.00
#
_symmetry.space_group_name_H-M   'P 1'
#
loop_
_entity.id
_entity.type
_entity.pdbx_description
1 polymer ?
#
loop_
_entity_poly.entity_id
_entity_poly.type
_entity_poly.pdbx_seq_one_letter_code
_entity_poly.pdbx_strand_id
1 'polypeptide(L)'
;MEKFCFRGATLAVYAGSLDDFEIHEADKGALVTVLTHAALSAPVDLFREIRGEDKILSRLCALSERLDSTLVAGMLVRYGEIRRLSAAIAHRGVLEDVADSCTAPEPFVRGGTVKIIATDGLSFAVCPGRDAASRLIMGKIVGLCDAVVAVDSTYSPSAEAAITGLSDEFSLPVLYTSPSRVFLLGE
;
A
#
# COMPACT_ATOMS: atom_id res chain seq x y z
N MET A 1 -11.77 -10.97 0.11
CA MET A 1 -10.85 -10.23 1.00
C MET A 1 -10.17 -11.18 1.98
N GLU A 2 -8.90 -10.95 2.26
CA GLU A 2 -8.13 -11.65 3.31
C GLU A 2 -8.00 -10.76 4.56
N LYS A 3 -7.96 -11.36 5.74
CA LYS A 3 -7.84 -10.65 7.02
C LYS A 3 -6.72 -11.21 7.86
N PHE A 4 -6.00 -10.31 8.52
CA PHE A 4 -4.90 -10.62 9.42
C PHE A 4 -5.10 -9.90 10.75
N CYS A 5 -4.59 -10.48 11.83
CA CYS A 5 -4.60 -9.85 13.14
C CYS A 5 -3.18 -9.41 13.47
N PHE A 6 -2.98 -8.13 13.77
CA PHE A 6 -1.69 -7.61 14.18
C PHE A 6 -1.86 -6.79 15.45
N ARG A 7 -1.26 -7.27 16.55
CA ARG A 7 -1.34 -6.62 17.87
C ARG A 7 -2.78 -6.27 18.30
N GLY A 8 -3.73 -7.14 17.99
CA GLY A 8 -5.16 -6.95 18.30
C GLY A 8 -5.94 -6.08 17.31
N ALA A 9 -5.28 -5.49 16.31
CA ALA A 9 -5.94 -4.78 15.22
C ALA A 9 -6.19 -5.70 14.03
N THR A 10 -7.30 -5.49 13.32
CA THR A 10 -7.58 -6.19 12.06
C THR A 10 -6.98 -5.42 10.88
N LEU A 11 -6.18 -6.11 10.06
CA LEU A 11 -5.71 -5.63 8.77
C LEU A 11 -6.44 -6.40 7.67
N ALA A 12 -7.02 -5.69 6.71
CA ALA A 12 -7.74 -6.28 5.59
C ALA A 12 -6.96 -6.08 4.29
N VAL A 13 -6.96 -7.09 3.41
CA VAL A 13 -6.36 -7.00 2.08
C VAL A 13 -7.36 -7.44 1.02
N TYR A 14 -7.44 -6.67 -0.06
CA TYR A 14 -8.29 -6.96 -1.20
C TYR A 14 -7.51 -6.92 -2.50
N ALA A 15 -7.55 -8.03 -3.24
CA ALA A 15 -6.81 -8.22 -4.48
C ALA A 15 -7.68 -8.18 -5.76
N GLY A 16 -8.98 -7.87 -5.65
CA GLY A 16 -9.87 -7.67 -6.81
C GLY A 16 -9.92 -6.22 -7.29
N SER A 17 -10.92 -5.88 -8.11
CA SER A 17 -11.11 -4.52 -8.64
C SER A 17 -11.77 -3.57 -7.63
N LEU A 18 -11.46 -2.27 -7.71
CA LEU A 18 -12.08 -1.25 -6.84
C LEU A 18 -13.62 -1.26 -6.94
N ASP A 19 -14.15 -1.45 -8.15
CA ASP A 19 -15.60 -1.50 -8.37
C ASP A 19 -16.23 -2.71 -7.67
N ASP A 20 -15.61 -3.90 -7.75
CA ASP A 20 -16.10 -5.09 -7.06
C ASP A 20 -16.00 -4.93 -5.53
N PHE A 21 -14.92 -4.30 -5.04
CA PHE A 21 -14.74 -4.03 -3.61
C PHE A 21 -15.86 -3.16 -3.05
N GLU A 22 -16.22 -2.09 -3.78
CA GLU A 22 -17.27 -1.16 -3.38
C GLU A 22 -18.67 -1.82 -3.35
N ILE A 23 -18.90 -2.84 -4.17
CA ILE A 23 -20.17 -3.58 -4.23
C ILE A 23 -20.25 -4.65 -3.14
N HIS A 24 -19.14 -5.39 -2.90
CA HIS A 24 -19.21 -6.68 -2.22
C HIS A 24 -18.53 -6.74 -0.84
N GLU A 25 -17.55 -5.89 -0.52
CA GLU A 25 -16.65 -6.15 0.62
C GLU A 25 -16.24 -4.91 1.43
N ALA A 26 -17.20 -4.06 1.79
CA ALA A 26 -16.95 -3.03 2.81
C ALA A 26 -17.02 -3.62 4.24
N ASP A 27 -15.98 -4.32 4.69
CA ASP A 27 -15.87 -4.67 6.10
C ASP A 27 -15.53 -3.44 6.93
N LYS A 28 -16.46 -3.07 7.81
CA LYS A 28 -16.21 -2.03 8.80
C LYS A 28 -15.41 -2.62 9.94
N GLY A 29 -14.38 -1.91 10.41
CA GLY A 29 -13.61 -2.28 11.60
C GLY A 29 -12.19 -2.80 11.34
N ALA A 30 -11.72 -2.83 10.09
CA ALA A 30 -10.29 -2.97 9.83
C ALA A 30 -9.58 -1.64 10.11
N LEU A 31 -8.47 -1.68 10.85
CA LEU A 31 -7.66 -0.49 11.11
C LEU A 31 -6.99 0.01 9.82
N VAL A 32 -6.49 -0.94 9.03
CA VAL A 32 -5.91 -0.69 7.70
C VAL A 32 -6.55 -1.64 6.70
N THR A 33 -7.00 -1.08 5.58
CA THR A 33 -7.44 -1.82 4.41
C THR A 33 -6.45 -1.58 3.28
N VAL A 34 -5.90 -2.65 2.71
CA VAL A 34 -4.95 -2.57 1.60
C VAL A 34 -5.62 -3.05 0.32
N LEU A 35 -5.66 -2.20 -0.69
CA LEU A 35 -6.05 -2.57 -2.05
C LEU A 35 -4.78 -2.84 -2.86
N THR A 36 -4.65 -4.02 -3.45
CA THR A 36 -3.47 -4.32 -4.29
C THR A 36 -3.50 -3.52 -5.59
N HIS A 37 -2.41 -3.56 -6.36
CA HIS A 37 -2.37 -2.92 -7.68
C HIS A 37 -3.45 -3.41 -8.67
N ALA A 38 -4.10 -4.56 -8.42
CA ALA A 38 -5.21 -5.03 -9.25
C ALA A 38 -6.50 -4.21 -9.06
N ALA A 39 -6.59 -3.42 -7.98
CA ALA A 39 -7.78 -2.61 -7.69
C ALA A 39 -8.03 -1.54 -8.75
N LEU A 40 -6.98 -1.02 -9.38
CA LEU A 40 -7.10 0.01 -10.41
C LEU A 40 -6.80 -0.58 -11.79
N SER A 41 -7.80 -0.56 -12.66
CA SER A 41 -7.71 -1.09 -14.03
C SER A 41 -6.86 -0.25 -14.98
N ALA A 42 -6.58 1.00 -14.61
CA ALA A 42 -5.75 1.93 -15.37
C ALA A 42 -4.84 2.76 -14.44
N PRO A 43 -3.70 3.28 -14.94
CA PRO A 43 -2.89 4.22 -14.19
C PRO A 43 -3.67 5.48 -13.83
N VAL A 44 -3.44 6.01 -12.63
CA VAL A 44 -3.98 7.29 -12.16
C VAL A 44 -3.21 8.42 -12.85
N ASP A 45 -3.90 9.23 -13.65
CA ASP A 45 -3.34 10.42 -14.28
C ASP A 45 -3.55 11.64 -13.37
N LEU A 46 -2.47 12.12 -12.75
CA LEU A 46 -2.56 13.22 -11.79
C LEU A 46 -3.01 14.53 -12.43
N PHE A 47 -2.72 14.79 -13.72
CA PHE A 47 -3.21 16.00 -14.37
C PHE A 47 -4.73 15.97 -14.51
N ARG A 48 -5.28 14.81 -14.84
CA ARG A 48 -6.72 14.61 -14.97
C ARG A 48 -7.42 14.66 -13.60
N GLU A 49 -6.82 14.07 -12.57
CA GLU A 49 -7.31 14.18 -11.18
C GLU A 49 -7.32 15.64 -10.70
N ILE A 50 -6.25 16.41 -10.93
CA ILE A 50 -6.17 17.84 -10.53
C ILE A 50 -7.22 18.69 -11.26
N ARG A 51 -7.50 18.37 -12.53
CA ARG A 51 -8.55 19.05 -13.32
C ARG A 51 -9.96 18.58 -12.98
N GLY A 52 -10.11 17.56 -12.14
CA GLY A 52 -11.38 16.94 -11.79
C GLY A 52 -12.03 16.14 -12.93
N GLU A 53 -11.25 15.81 -13.97
CA GLU A 53 -11.66 14.97 -15.09
C GLU A 53 -11.77 13.50 -14.66
N ASP A 54 -10.84 13.07 -13.79
CA ASP A 54 -10.87 11.80 -13.09
C ASP A 54 -11.10 12.02 -11.59
N LYS A 55 -11.57 11.00 -10.88
CA LYS A 55 -11.96 11.08 -9.45
C LYS A 55 -11.50 9.87 -8.64
N ILE A 56 -10.47 9.18 -9.09
CA ILE A 56 -9.99 7.96 -8.43
C ILE A 56 -9.53 8.27 -7.00
N LEU A 57 -8.74 9.33 -6.79
CA LEU A 57 -8.24 9.66 -5.45
C LEU A 57 -9.38 10.09 -4.52
N SER A 58 -10.34 10.88 -5.03
CA SER A 58 -11.55 11.24 -4.27
C SER A 58 -12.41 10.03 -3.94
N ARG A 59 -12.52 9.04 -4.84
CA ARG A 59 -13.22 7.76 -4.57
C ARG A 59 -12.55 7.00 -3.44
N LEU A 60 -11.22 6.88 -3.47
CA LEU A 60 -10.46 6.23 -2.39
C LEU A 60 -10.64 6.92 -1.03
N CYS A 61 -10.74 8.26 -1.01
CA CYS A 61 -11.03 9.02 0.20
C CYS A 61 -12.45 8.73 0.74
N ALA A 62 -13.47 8.82 -0.12
CA ALA A 62 -14.84 8.51 0.27
C ALA A 62 -14.98 7.06 0.77
N LEU A 63 -14.21 6.14 0.18
CA LEU A 63 -14.14 4.76 0.62
C LEU A 63 -13.50 4.63 2.01
N SER A 64 -12.37 5.29 2.26
CA SER A 64 -11.72 5.26 3.59
C SER A 64 -12.61 5.85 4.68
N GLU A 65 -13.39 6.89 4.37
CA GLU A 65 -14.42 7.45 5.27
C GLU A 65 -15.51 6.43 5.58
N ARG A 66 -16.09 5.81 4.55
CA ARG A 66 -17.19 4.84 4.70
C ARG A 66 -16.78 3.61 5.52
N LEU A 67 -15.52 3.19 5.39
CA LEU A 67 -14.94 2.06 6.12
C LEU A 67 -14.51 2.43 7.55
N ASP A 68 -14.41 3.72 7.86
CA ASP A 68 -13.77 4.24 9.07
C ASP A 68 -12.35 3.66 9.26
N SER A 69 -11.56 3.66 8.18
CA SER A 69 -10.30 2.92 8.08
C SER A 69 -9.21 3.74 7.39
N THR A 70 -7.96 3.31 7.55
CA THR A 70 -6.87 3.77 6.68
C THR A 70 -6.79 2.89 5.45
N LEU A 71 -7.00 3.46 4.28
CA LEU A 71 -6.90 2.79 3.01
C LEU A 71 -5.52 3.02 2.39
N VAL A 72 -4.82 1.92 2.07
CA VAL A 72 -3.58 1.94 1.29
C VAL A 72 -3.85 1.27 -0.05
N ALA A 73 -3.82 2.01 -1.15
CA ALA A 73 -4.14 1.48 -2.48
C ALA A 73 -2.94 1.52 -3.42
N GLY A 74 -2.45 0.33 -3.82
CA GLY A 74 -1.40 0.20 -4.82
C GLY A 74 -1.85 0.76 -6.17
N MET A 75 -1.03 1.62 -6.77
CA MET A 75 -1.38 2.30 -8.01
C MET A 75 -0.17 2.56 -8.91
N LEU A 76 -0.43 2.59 -10.21
CA LEU A 76 0.49 3.17 -11.18
C LEU A 76 0.09 4.63 -11.36
N VAL A 77 1.04 5.55 -11.20
CA VAL A 77 0.79 6.98 -11.33
C VAL A 77 1.45 7.50 -12.59
N ARG A 78 0.76 8.39 -13.29
CA ARG A 78 1.29 9.13 -14.43
C ARG A 78 1.17 10.63 -14.21
N TYR A 79 2.22 11.35 -14.55
CA TYR A 79 2.25 12.80 -14.62
C TYR A 79 3.00 13.20 -15.89
N GLY A 80 2.25 13.39 -16.98
CA GLY A 80 2.81 13.51 -18.32
C GLY A 80 3.55 12.24 -18.75
N GLU A 81 4.84 12.36 -19.03
CA GLU A 81 5.71 11.23 -19.41
C GLU A 81 6.26 10.47 -18.19
N ILE A 82 6.19 11.06 -16.99
CA ILE A 82 6.69 10.43 -15.77
C ILE A 82 5.72 9.32 -15.34
N ARG A 83 6.28 8.15 -15.04
CA ARG A 83 5.57 7.00 -14.49
C ARG A 83 6.14 6.66 -13.12
N ARG A 84 5.28 6.37 -12.14
CA ARG A 84 5.69 5.92 -10.81
C ARG A 84 4.93 4.68 -10.37
N LEU A 85 5.60 3.82 -9.62
CA LEU A 85 5.00 2.76 -8.81
C LEU A 85 4.71 3.36 -7.45
N SER A 86 3.44 3.46 -7.08
CA SER A 86 3.03 4.24 -5.91
C SER A 86 1.94 3.53 -5.12
N ALA A 87 1.64 4.05 -3.94
CA ALA A 87 0.44 3.71 -3.18
C ALA A 87 -0.23 4.99 -2.66
N ALA A 88 -1.53 5.12 -2.88
CA ALA A 88 -2.33 6.20 -2.28
C ALA A 88 -2.64 5.83 -0.83
N ILE A 89 -2.57 6.81 0.06
CA ILE A 89 -2.88 6.63 1.47
C ILE A 89 -4.01 7.59 1.81
N ALA A 90 -5.19 7.03 2.11
CA ALA A 90 -6.35 7.81 2.52
C ALA A 90 -6.79 7.39 3.91
N HIS A 91 -7.04 8.34 4.80
CA HIS A 91 -7.49 8.08 6.15
C HIS A 91 -8.81 8.79 6.39
N ARG A 92 -9.88 8.03 6.68
CA ARG A 92 -11.19 8.55 7.11
C ARG A 92 -11.68 9.78 6.30
N GLY A 93 -11.64 9.69 4.97
CA GLY A 93 -12.12 10.77 4.09
C GLY A 93 -11.07 11.75 3.57
N VAL A 94 -9.83 11.66 4.05
CA VAL A 94 -8.75 12.56 3.66
C VAL A 94 -7.66 11.81 2.91
N LEU A 95 -7.15 12.37 1.81
CA LEU A 95 -5.93 11.90 1.17
C LEU A 95 -4.74 12.40 1.98
N GLU A 96 -4.12 11.51 2.75
CA GLU A 96 -2.97 11.84 3.60
C GLU A 96 -1.71 12.06 2.76
N ASP A 97 -1.41 11.11 1.86
CA ASP A 97 -0.20 11.18 1.04
C ASP A 97 -0.25 10.19 -0.13
N VAL A 98 0.76 10.28 -0.99
CA VAL A 98 1.11 9.27 -1.99
C VAL A 98 2.54 8.81 -1.74
N ALA A 99 2.72 7.53 -1.46
CA ALA A 99 4.03 6.92 -1.33
C ALA A 99 4.52 6.46 -2.70
N ASP A 100 5.75 6.82 -3.09
CA ASP A 100 6.39 6.36 -4.32
C ASP A 100 7.50 5.35 -4.01
N SER A 101 7.61 4.31 -4.81
CA SER A 101 8.65 3.29 -4.68
C SER A 101 10.05 3.91 -4.82
N CYS A 102 10.88 3.74 -3.80
CA CYS A 102 12.28 4.16 -3.80
C CYS A 102 13.19 3.21 -4.63
N THR A 103 12.70 2.02 -4.94
CA THR A 103 13.42 0.97 -5.70
C THR A 103 12.84 0.69 -7.08
N ALA A 104 11.94 1.55 -7.56
CA ALA A 104 11.28 1.40 -8.85
C ALA A 104 12.29 1.11 -9.98
N PRO A 105 12.07 0.06 -10.79
CA PRO A 105 12.88 -0.23 -11.96
C PRO A 105 12.52 0.71 -13.11
N GLU A 106 13.40 0.82 -14.11
CA GLU A 106 13.04 1.51 -15.37
C GLU A 106 11.82 0.84 -16.02
N PRO A 107 10.91 1.61 -16.65
CA PRO A 107 10.96 3.05 -16.90
C PRO A 107 10.37 3.93 -15.78
N PHE A 108 10.13 3.38 -14.58
CA PHE A 108 9.53 4.13 -13.48
C PHE A 108 10.54 5.03 -12.79
N VAL A 109 10.12 6.25 -12.45
CA VAL A 109 10.91 7.20 -11.66
C VAL A 109 10.79 6.84 -10.18
N ARG A 110 11.93 6.80 -9.49
CA ARG A 110 12.00 6.46 -8.08
C ARG A 110 11.52 7.61 -7.17
N GLY A 111 10.91 7.23 -6.06
CA GLY A 111 10.66 8.10 -4.91
C GLY A 111 11.96 8.42 -4.16
N GLY A 112 11.93 9.49 -3.35
CA GLY A 112 13.06 9.89 -2.50
C GLY A 112 12.88 9.54 -1.02
N THR A 113 11.67 9.15 -0.60
CA THR A 113 11.28 8.98 0.80
C THR A 113 10.29 7.84 0.97
N VAL A 114 10.42 7.09 2.05
CA VAL A 114 9.38 6.16 2.52
C VAL A 114 8.39 6.92 3.40
N LYS A 115 7.10 6.64 3.24
CA LYS A 115 6.04 7.25 4.05
C LYS A 115 5.71 6.35 5.22
N ILE A 116 5.67 6.92 6.42
CA ILE A 116 5.19 6.24 7.63
C ILE A 116 3.90 6.92 8.04
N ILE A 117 2.85 6.13 8.18
CA ILE A 117 1.54 6.58 8.64
C ILE A 117 1.31 6.13 10.06
N ALA A 118 0.81 7.03 10.90
CA ALA A 118 0.33 6.70 12.23
C ALA A 118 -1.19 6.59 12.16
N THR A 119 -1.73 5.49 12.64
CA THR A 119 -3.16 5.24 12.82
C THR A 119 -3.45 5.09 14.32
N ASP A 120 -4.63 4.61 14.70
CA ASP A 120 -5.09 4.50 16.10
C ASP A 120 -4.20 3.57 16.96
N GLY A 121 -3.01 4.05 17.37
CA GLY A 121 -2.04 3.37 18.22
C GLY A 121 -1.01 2.50 17.51
N LEU A 122 -1.01 2.46 16.17
CA LEU A 122 -0.02 1.73 15.37
C LEU A 122 0.54 2.60 14.26
N SER A 123 1.74 2.27 13.80
CA SER A 123 2.43 2.98 12.73
C SER A 123 2.91 2.02 11.65
N PHE A 124 2.69 2.39 10.39
CA PHE A 124 2.99 1.55 9.23
C PHE A 124 3.85 2.29 8.21
N ALA A 125 4.96 1.70 7.82
CA ALA A 125 5.69 2.15 6.63
C ALA A 125 5.02 1.62 5.37
N VAL A 126 4.73 2.47 4.40
CA VAL A 126 4.13 2.07 3.11
C VAL A 126 5.25 1.94 2.08
N CYS A 127 5.43 0.72 1.57
CA CYS A 127 6.53 0.34 0.69
C CYS A 127 6.00 -0.19 -0.66
N PRO A 128 5.76 0.68 -1.65
CA PRO A 128 5.34 0.25 -2.98
C PRO A 128 6.47 -0.46 -3.75
N GLY A 129 6.10 -1.35 -4.66
CA GLY A 129 7.03 -2.10 -5.49
C GLY A 129 7.91 -3.04 -4.68
N ARG A 130 9.24 -2.93 -4.83
CA ARG A 130 10.22 -3.81 -4.19
C ARG A 130 10.90 -3.18 -2.97
N ASP A 131 10.33 -2.12 -2.41
CA ASP A 131 10.96 -1.37 -1.32
C ASP A 131 11.19 -2.22 -0.07
N ALA A 132 10.24 -3.11 0.27
CA ALA A 132 10.36 -4.03 1.40
C ALA A 132 11.43 -5.12 1.19
N ALA A 133 11.84 -5.39 -0.05
CA ALA A 133 12.94 -6.30 -0.36
C ALA A 133 14.32 -5.61 -0.30
N SER A 134 14.37 -4.31 -0.01
CA SER A 134 15.61 -3.55 0.08
C SER A 134 16.08 -3.46 1.54
N ARG A 135 17.20 -4.13 1.83
CA ARG A 135 17.85 -4.07 3.14
C ARG A 135 18.14 -2.64 3.59
N LEU A 136 18.55 -1.76 2.66
CA LEU A 136 18.85 -0.35 2.96
C LEU A 136 17.59 0.40 3.42
N ILE A 137 16.44 0.11 2.82
CA ILE A 137 15.17 0.74 3.18
C ILE A 137 14.68 0.18 4.51
N MET A 138 14.58 -1.14 4.64
CA MET A 138 14.15 -1.82 5.86
C MET A 138 14.99 -1.39 7.08
N GLY A 139 16.31 -1.34 6.92
CA GLY A 139 17.22 -0.89 7.97
C GLY A 139 17.12 0.60 8.33
N LYS A 140 16.50 1.44 7.49
CA LYS A 140 16.23 2.86 7.81
C LYS A 140 14.90 3.07 8.53
N ILE A 141 13.91 2.21 8.30
CA ILE A 141 12.56 2.35 8.86
C ILE A 141 12.35 1.49 10.11
N VAL A 142 13.23 0.52 10.37
CA VAL A 142 13.22 -0.24 11.62
C VAL A 142 13.34 0.70 12.81
N GLY A 143 12.45 0.52 13.79
CA GLY A 143 12.33 1.39 14.97
C GLY A 143 11.57 2.70 14.74
N LEU A 144 11.16 3.01 13.50
CA LEU A 144 10.32 4.17 13.18
C LEU A 144 8.86 3.80 12.92
N CYS A 145 8.57 2.51 12.76
CA CYS A 145 7.23 1.98 12.53
C CYS A 145 7.04 0.64 13.24
N ASP A 146 5.78 0.24 13.43
CA ASP A 146 5.42 -1.05 14.02
C ASP A 146 5.39 -2.18 13.00
N ALA A 147 5.06 -1.87 11.74
CA ALA A 147 5.02 -2.82 10.64
C ALA A 147 5.21 -2.14 9.28
N VAL A 148 5.42 -2.95 8.24
CA VAL A 148 5.49 -2.52 6.84
C VAL A 148 4.27 -3.02 6.08
N VAL A 149 3.64 -2.14 5.31
CA VAL A 149 2.67 -2.50 4.26
C VAL A 149 3.41 -2.50 2.94
N ALA A 150 3.78 -3.68 2.47
CA ALA A 150 4.46 -3.87 1.18
C ALA A 150 3.42 -4.08 0.07
N VAL A 151 3.40 -3.19 -0.92
CA VAL A 151 2.40 -3.20 -2.00
C VAL A 151 3.09 -3.39 -3.32
N ASP A 152 3.10 -4.62 -3.80
CA ASP A 152 3.83 -5.02 -4.99
C ASP A 152 2.90 -5.19 -6.18
N SER A 153 3.30 -4.68 -7.34
CA SER A 153 2.50 -4.81 -8.56
C SER A 153 2.54 -6.23 -9.10
N THR A 154 3.59 -7.00 -8.78
CA THR A 154 3.75 -8.37 -9.29
C THR A 154 4.51 -9.24 -8.31
N TYR A 155 3.87 -10.34 -7.89
CA TYR A 155 4.50 -11.35 -7.05
C TYR A 155 5.80 -11.89 -7.67
N SER A 156 6.83 -12.08 -6.84
CA SER A 156 8.03 -12.83 -7.20
C SER A 156 8.51 -13.67 -6.01
N PRO A 157 8.81 -14.96 -6.18
CA PRO A 157 9.39 -15.79 -5.12
C PRO A 157 10.71 -15.24 -4.58
N SER A 158 11.52 -14.58 -5.41
CA SER A 158 12.77 -13.97 -4.95
C SER A 158 12.56 -12.78 -4.02
N ALA A 159 11.48 -12.01 -4.25
CA ALA A 159 11.12 -10.91 -3.37
C ALA A 159 10.50 -11.41 -2.07
N GLU A 160 9.64 -12.45 -2.11
CA GLU A 160 9.14 -13.10 -0.89
C GLU A 160 10.30 -13.60 -0.03
N ALA A 161 11.26 -14.34 -0.59
CA ALA A 161 12.42 -14.82 0.16
C ALA A 161 13.25 -13.67 0.78
N ALA A 162 13.46 -12.57 0.05
CA ALA A 162 14.18 -11.41 0.55
C ALA A 162 13.40 -10.71 1.68
N ILE A 163 12.10 -10.49 1.49
CA ILE A 163 11.23 -9.85 2.49
C ILE A 163 11.16 -10.70 3.76
N THR A 164 11.02 -12.02 3.64
CA THR A 164 11.04 -12.94 4.78
C THR A 164 12.36 -12.83 5.55
N GLY A 165 13.49 -12.91 4.86
CA GLY A 165 14.80 -12.77 5.50
C GLY A 165 15.01 -11.42 6.20
N LEU A 166 14.54 -10.33 5.59
CA LEU A 166 14.66 -8.98 6.16
C LEU A 166 13.67 -8.73 7.32
N SER A 167 12.46 -9.27 7.24
CA SER A 167 11.47 -9.24 8.32
C SER A 167 12.04 -9.91 9.57
N ASP A 168 12.63 -11.09 9.41
CA ASP A 168 13.26 -11.83 10.51
C ASP A 168 14.49 -11.08 11.05
N GLU A 169 15.38 -10.63 10.16
CA GLU A 169 16.61 -9.93 10.52
C GLU A 169 16.35 -8.67 11.35
N PHE A 170 15.40 -7.84 10.92
CA PHE A 170 15.09 -6.58 11.58
C PHE A 170 14.01 -6.71 12.66
N SER A 171 13.43 -7.90 12.84
CA SER A 171 12.26 -8.12 13.69
C SER A 171 11.15 -7.10 13.40
N LEU A 172 10.94 -6.82 12.11
CA LEU A 172 10.00 -5.81 11.63
C LEU A 172 8.90 -6.53 10.82
N PRO A 173 7.68 -6.65 11.35
CA PRO A 173 6.56 -7.32 10.68
C PRO A 173 6.26 -6.73 9.30
N VAL A 174 5.91 -7.59 8.35
CA VAL A 174 5.57 -7.17 6.98
C VAL A 174 4.26 -7.78 6.54
N LEU A 175 3.27 -6.93 6.25
CA LEU A 175 2.09 -7.30 5.47
C LEU A 175 2.44 -7.14 3.98
N TYR A 176 2.69 -8.26 3.32
CA TYR A 176 2.94 -8.29 1.88
C TYR A 176 1.63 -8.43 1.11
N THR A 177 1.48 -7.62 0.08
CA THR A 177 0.30 -7.62 -0.77
C THR A 177 0.69 -7.51 -2.24
N SER A 178 0.08 -8.36 -3.07
CA SER A 178 0.17 -8.33 -4.52
C SER A 178 -1.11 -8.94 -5.11
N PRO A 179 -1.41 -8.75 -6.40
CA PRO A 179 -2.62 -9.33 -7.01
C PRO A 179 -2.78 -10.85 -6.85
N SER A 180 -1.68 -11.60 -6.74
CA SER A 180 -1.71 -13.07 -6.74
C SER A 180 -1.22 -13.70 -5.44
N ARG A 181 -0.77 -12.90 -4.47
CA ARG A 181 -0.18 -13.39 -3.21
C ARG A 181 -0.30 -12.34 -2.11
N VAL A 182 -0.79 -12.76 -0.96
CA VAL A 182 -0.88 -11.96 0.26
C VAL A 182 -0.38 -12.81 1.43
N PHE A 183 0.35 -12.21 2.36
CA PHE A 183 0.76 -12.85 3.62
C PHE A 183 1.20 -11.81 4.66
N LEU A 184 1.18 -12.20 5.93
CA LEU A 184 1.76 -11.44 7.04
C LEU A 184 2.93 -12.22 7.64
N LEU A 185 4.03 -11.53 7.92
CA LEU A 185 5.24 -12.07 8.56
C LEU A 185 5.51 -11.39 9.91
N GLY A 186 6.21 -12.10 10.79
CA GLY A 186 6.82 -11.52 11.99
C GLY A 186 5.85 -11.22 13.14
N GLU A 187 4.77 -12.00 13.30
CA GLU A 187 3.86 -11.89 14.46
C GLU A 187 4.54 -12.16 15.81
#